data_AF-A0A2V8YKU2-F1
#
_entry.id   AF-A0A2V8YKU2-F1
#
_cell.length_a   1.000
_cell.length_b   1.000
_cell.length_c   1.000
_cell.angle_alpha   90.00
_cell.angle_beta   90.00
_cell.angle_gamma   90.00
#
_symmetry.space_group_name_H-M   'P 1'
#
loop_
_entity.id
_entity.type
_entity.pdbx_description
1 polymer ?
#
loop_
_entity_poly.entity_id
_entity_poly.type
_entity_poly.pdbx_seq_one_letter_code
_entity_poly.pdbx_strand_id
1 'polypeptide(L)'
;MRAAVRHQLDPSIRSNDTRDFHASLRAKIVGQEEGIQSLVDMYQVFCAGLNSPGRPVGNLLFLGPTGSGKTRIVEAAAEILFGDARAVLKVDCAEFQHSHEIAKLIGSPPGYLGHRETHPLITQEALAACHTDKLKLSFLLFDEIEKASDALWQLLLGMLDKATLTLGDNRRVDLSQTVIFLTSNLGGGEITELMQGGMGFIQPADKPAAGLDQKVQRTAVEAARRKFSPEFMNRLDKVVVFHPLRREQLEQVLEIELGQVQQRVLETAKGQFLFRVTLQGRDYLLQEGTDQRYGARHLKRAIERHVVYPLANLLATEQVHLGDLICIDWSKEQERLTFVREGENLAMPARKPEPALVAKAVPARNGKLADAPNATPSPEPSPRVAR
;
A
#
# COMPACT_ATOMS: atom_id res chain seq x y z
N MET A 1 50.42 -23.09 12.88
CA MET A 1 49.38 -22.06 12.63
C MET A 1 49.31 -21.82 11.13
N ARG A 2 48.22 -22.21 10.45
CA ARG A 2 48.00 -21.80 9.05
C ARG A 2 47.66 -20.31 9.04
N ALA A 3 48.36 -19.52 8.24
CA ALA A 3 48.04 -18.11 8.06
C ALA A 3 46.60 -17.98 7.54
N ALA A 4 45.75 -17.27 8.26
CA ALA A 4 44.38 -17.02 7.83
C ALA A 4 44.42 -16.15 6.56
N VAL A 5 43.91 -16.69 5.46
CA VAL A 5 43.73 -15.95 4.21
C VAL A 5 42.73 -14.84 4.46
N ARG A 6 43.14 -13.58 4.26
CA ARG A 6 42.26 -12.43 4.40
C ARG A 6 41.54 -12.21 3.08
N HIS A 7 40.21 -12.27 3.10
CA HIS A 7 39.37 -11.89 1.98
C HIS A 7 38.75 -10.52 2.26
N GLN A 8 38.79 -9.63 1.27
CA GLN A 8 38.08 -8.35 1.35
C GLN A 8 36.58 -8.60 1.20
N LEU A 9 35.79 -8.07 2.13
CA LEU A 9 34.33 -8.16 2.11
C LEU A 9 33.75 -6.87 1.51
N ASP A 10 32.67 -6.99 0.76
CA ASP A 10 31.96 -5.86 0.14
C ASP A 10 30.59 -5.66 0.80
N PRO A 11 30.39 -4.59 1.60
CA PRO A 11 29.12 -4.31 2.28
C PRO A 11 28.04 -3.74 1.35
N SER A 12 28.35 -3.42 0.09
CA SER A 12 27.36 -2.89 -0.87
C SER A 12 26.47 -3.97 -1.49
N ILE A 13 26.84 -5.23 -1.34
CA ILE A 13 26.12 -6.38 -1.91
C ILE A 13 24.91 -6.70 -1.04
N ARG A 14 23.71 -6.55 -1.60
CA ARG A 14 22.43 -6.94 -0.97
C ARG A 14 22.09 -8.41 -1.20
N SER A 15 21.32 -8.99 -0.29
CA SER A 15 20.75 -10.35 -0.44
C SER A 15 19.78 -10.43 -1.63
N ASN A 16 19.52 -11.64 -2.15
CA ASN A 16 18.56 -11.83 -3.25
C ASN A 16 17.16 -11.36 -2.86
N ASP A 17 16.66 -11.78 -1.69
CA ASP A 17 15.35 -11.38 -1.17
C ASP A 17 15.21 -9.85 -1.08
N THR A 18 16.26 -9.16 -0.63
CA THR A 18 16.28 -7.68 -0.56
C THR A 18 16.29 -7.04 -1.95
N ARG A 19 16.99 -7.62 -2.94
CA ARG A 19 16.99 -7.13 -4.33
C ARG A 19 15.61 -7.30 -4.96
N ASP A 20 14.97 -8.45 -4.74
CA ASP A 20 13.64 -8.76 -5.26
C ASP A 20 12.58 -7.84 -4.62
N PHE A 21 12.68 -7.60 -3.30
CA PHE A 21 11.85 -6.64 -2.59
C PHE A 21 12.01 -5.22 -3.17
N HIS A 22 13.25 -4.77 -3.39
CA HIS A 22 13.53 -3.47 -3.98
C HIS A 22 12.94 -3.32 -5.39
N ALA A 23 13.19 -4.29 -6.28
CA ALA A 23 12.66 -4.27 -7.64
C ALA A 23 11.12 -4.27 -7.65
N SER A 24 10.50 -5.07 -6.80
CA SER A 24 9.04 -5.15 -6.67
C SER A 24 8.43 -3.83 -6.17
N LEU A 25 9.10 -3.16 -5.21
CA LEU A 25 8.67 -1.83 -4.75
C LEU A 25 8.74 -0.80 -5.88
N ARG A 26 9.84 -0.73 -6.63
CA ARG A 26 9.98 0.22 -7.76
C ARG A 26 8.98 -0.01 -8.88
N ALA A 27 8.52 -1.25 -9.07
CA ALA A 27 7.46 -1.56 -10.03
C ALA A 27 6.08 -1.05 -9.60
N LYS A 28 5.84 -0.88 -8.29
CA LYS A 28 4.55 -0.45 -7.72
C LYS A 28 4.52 1.01 -7.29
N ILE A 29 5.68 1.60 -7.01
CA ILE A 29 5.82 2.96 -6.46
C ILE A 29 6.61 3.81 -7.44
N VAL A 30 5.96 4.87 -7.92
CA VAL A 30 6.54 5.81 -8.87
C VAL A 30 7.21 6.94 -8.12
N GLY A 31 8.50 7.12 -8.37
CA GLY A 31 9.31 8.11 -7.67
C GLY A 31 9.54 7.73 -6.20
N GLN A 32 9.79 8.74 -5.36
CA GLN A 32 9.98 8.57 -3.90
C GLN A 32 11.12 7.61 -3.51
N GLU A 33 12.23 7.68 -4.25
CA GLU A 33 13.38 6.76 -4.09
C GLU A 33 13.92 6.74 -2.65
N GLU A 34 13.93 7.88 -1.94
CA GLU A 34 14.37 7.93 -0.53
C GLU A 34 13.50 7.03 0.37
N GLY A 35 12.19 7.00 0.14
CA GLY A 35 11.26 6.15 0.91
C GLY A 35 11.46 4.67 0.59
N ILE A 36 11.63 4.34 -0.69
CA ILE A 36 11.91 2.97 -1.14
C ILE A 36 13.21 2.49 -0.51
N GLN A 37 14.28 3.28 -0.62
CA GLN A 37 15.59 2.94 -0.10
C GLN A 37 15.58 2.73 1.41
N SER A 38 14.87 3.59 2.15
CA SER A 38 14.74 3.49 3.61
C SER A 38 14.05 2.18 4.04
N LEU A 39 13.03 1.73 3.32
CA LEU A 39 12.36 0.45 3.55
C LEU A 39 13.26 -0.75 3.23
N VAL A 40 13.97 -0.70 2.11
CA VAL A 40 14.86 -1.79 1.67
C VAL A 40 16.04 -1.95 2.64
N ASP A 41 16.62 -0.86 3.14
CA ASP A 41 17.69 -0.90 4.14
C ASP A 41 17.21 -1.51 5.46
N MET A 42 16.04 -1.08 5.93
CA MET A 42 15.43 -1.64 7.13
C MET A 42 15.13 -3.13 6.99
N TYR A 43 14.57 -3.54 5.86
CA TYR A 43 14.28 -4.95 5.59
C TYR A 43 15.57 -5.80 5.60
N GLN A 44 16.66 -5.30 5.02
CA GLN A 44 17.95 -5.99 5.02
C GLN A 44 18.52 -6.17 6.44
N VAL A 45 18.39 -5.15 7.31
CA VAL A 45 18.80 -5.22 8.73
C VAL A 45 17.92 -6.21 9.48
N PHE A 46 16.62 -6.21 9.22
CA PHE A 46 15.67 -7.13 9.82
C PHE A 46 15.98 -8.59 9.46
N CYS A 47 16.16 -8.89 8.18
CA CYS A 47 16.51 -10.23 7.71
C CYS A 47 17.86 -10.72 8.26
N ALA A 48 18.79 -9.81 8.54
CA ALA A 48 20.07 -10.14 9.17
C ALA A 48 19.96 -10.36 10.70
N GLY A 49 18.81 -10.06 11.31
CA GLY A 49 18.61 -10.14 12.75
C GLY A 49 19.42 -9.11 13.55
N LEU A 50 19.82 -8.01 12.91
CA LEU A 50 20.68 -6.97 13.49
C LEU A 50 19.90 -5.76 14.04
N ASN A 51 18.60 -5.94 14.33
CA ASN A 51 17.77 -4.91 14.92
C ASN A 51 18.21 -4.62 16.36
N SER A 52 18.04 -3.37 16.80
CA SER A 52 18.33 -2.99 18.18
C SER A 52 17.35 -3.67 19.13
N PRO A 53 17.82 -4.41 20.17
CA PRO A 53 16.91 -5.04 21.12
C PRO A 53 16.14 -3.99 21.92
N GLY A 54 14.85 -4.23 22.15
CA GLY A 54 13.98 -3.34 22.93
C GLY A 54 13.54 -2.07 22.19
N ARG A 55 13.79 -1.96 20.89
CA ARG A 55 13.26 -0.90 20.02
C ARG A 55 12.45 -1.51 18.88
N PRO A 56 11.50 -0.78 18.28
CA PRO A 56 10.87 -1.20 17.03
C PRO A 56 11.93 -1.45 15.95
N VAL A 57 11.57 -2.26 14.94
CA VAL A 57 12.45 -2.57 13.79
C VAL A 57 12.84 -1.29 13.05
N GLY A 58 11.92 -0.32 13.01
CA GLY A 58 12.29 1.06 12.83
C GLY A 58 11.10 2.01 12.82
N ASN A 59 11.42 3.28 13.00
CA ASN A 59 10.48 4.38 13.16
C ASN A 59 10.67 5.38 12.02
N LEU A 60 9.74 5.44 11.07
CA LEU A 60 9.81 6.35 9.94
C LEU A 60 8.71 7.40 9.98
N LEU A 61 9.08 8.65 9.70
CA LEU A 61 8.14 9.73 9.45
C LEU A 61 8.18 10.13 7.97
N PHE A 62 7.04 10.00 7.30
CA PHE A 62 6.84 10.41 5.92
C PHE A 62 6.14 11.77 5.88
N LEU A 63 6.84 12.77 5.35
CA LEU A 63 6.37 14.14 5.18
C LEU A 63 6.06 14.39 3.71
N GLY A 64 5.11 15.27 3.40
CA GLY A 64 4.87 15.72 2.02
C GLY A 64 3.39 15.95 1.72
N PRO A 65 3.05 16.42 0.52
CA PRO A 65 1.67 16.78 0.17
C PRO A 65 0.74 15.57 0.10
N THR A 66 -0.56 15.84 0.12
CA THR A 66 -1.60 14.82 -0.06
C THR A 66 -1.47 14.16 -1.43
N GLY A 67 -1.66 12.83 -1.48
CA GLY A 67 -1.64 12.09 -2.75
C GLY A 67 -0.24 11.84 -3.35
N SER A 68 0.84 12.11 -2.61
CA SER A 68 2.23 11.83 -3.04
C SER A 68 2.68 10.37 -2.88
N GLY A 69 1.87 9.52 -2.25
CA GLY A 69 2.15 8.09 -2.09
C GLY A 69 2.66 7.64 -0.72
N LYS A 70 2.62 8.51 0.31
CA LYS A 70 3.07 8.19 1.69
C LYS A 70 2.45 6.92 2.28
N THR A 71 1.14 6.73 2.12
CA THR A 71 0.45 5.52 2.60
C THR A 71 0.63 4.36 1.62
N ARG A 72 0.62 4.66 0.32
CA ARG A 72 0.71 3.66 -0.76
C ARG A 72 2.02 2.86 -0.71
N ILE A 73 3.14 3.48 -0.35
CA ILE A 73 4.44 2.78 -0.22
C ILE A 73 4.40 1.72 0.89
N VAL A 74 3.71 2.00 2.00
CA VAL A 74 3.56 1.06 3.12
C VAL A 74 2.67 -0.11 2.71
N GLU A 75 1.54 0.19 2.07
CA GLU A 75 0.62 -0.81 1.52
C GLU A 75 1.31 -1.68 0.45
N ALA A 76 2.12 -1.10 -0.43
CA ALA A 76 2.87 -1.85 -1.43
C ALA A 76 3.92 -2.75 -0.79
N ALA A 77 4.63 -2.27 0.24
CA ALA A 77 5.56 -3.10 0.98
C ALA A 77 4.85 -4.27 1.68
N ALA A 78 3.68 -4.03 2.28
CA ALA A 78 2.86 -5.08 2.90
C ALA A 78 2.38 -6.11 1.87
N GLU A 79 1.92 -5.65 0.70
CA GLU A 79 1.51 -6.52 -0.41
C GLU A 79 2.66 -7.44 -0.85
N ILE A 80 3.88 -6.90 -0.97
CA ILE A 80 5.04 -7.68 -1.42
C ILE A 80 5.51 -8.67 -0.35
N LEU A 81 5.58 -8.25 0.92
CA LEU A 81 6.14 -9.06 2.00
C LEU A 81 5.14 -10.07 2.59
N PHE A 82 3.86 -9.71 2.63
CA PHE A 82 2.81 -10.48 3.30
C PHE A 82 1.73 -11.00 2.34
N GLY A 83 1.70 -10.54 1.09
CA GLY A 83 0.72 -10.96 0.09
C GLY A 83 -0.63 -10.24 0.17
N ASP A 84 -0.82 -9.31 1.13
CA ASP A 84 -2.02 -8.48 1.24
C ASP A 84 -1.61 -7.02 1.53
N ALA A 85 -2.06 -6.08 0.70
CA ALA A 85 -1.83 -4.65 0.91
C ALA A 85 -2.46 -4.12 2.22
N ARG A 86 -3.45 -4.83 2.76
CA ARG A 86 -4.15 -4.53 4.00
C ARG A 86 -3.49 -5.17 5.23
N ALA A 87 -2.39 -5.88 5.06
CA ALA A 87 -1.58 -6.43 6.15
C ALA A 87 -0.78 -5.33 6.86
N VAL A 88 -1.48 -4.27 7.26
CA VAL A 88 -0.97 -3.09 7.96
C VAL A 88 -2.00 -2.72 9.02
N LEU A 89 -1.60 -2.65 10.27
CA LEU A 89 -2.46 -2.10 11.32
C LEU A 89 -2.47 -0.57 11.16
N LYS A 90 -3.58 -0.03 10.67
CA LYS A 90 -3.72 1.40 10.38
C LYS A 90 -4.49 2.11 11.50
N VAL A 91 -3.96 3.25 11.93
CA VAL A 91 -4.57 4.19 12.87
C VAL A 91 -4.74 5.52 12.15
N ASP A 92 -5.98 5.98 11.97
CA ASP A 92 -6.26 7.33 11.50
C ASP A 92 -6.21 8.30 12.67
N CYS A 93 -5.19 9.15 12.72
CA CYS A 93 -4.97 10.05 13.83
C CYS A 93 -5.96 11.22 13.88
N ALA A 94 -6.73 11.45 12.80
CA ALA A 94 -7.84 12.39 12.83
C ALA A 94 -8.99 11.91 13.73
N GLU A 95 -9.10 10.61 14.02
CA GLU A 95 -10.07 10.05 14.99
C GLU A 95 -9.63 10.16 16.46
N PHE A 96 -8.44 10.70 16.72
CA PHE A 96 -7.84 10.81 18.06
C PHE A 96 -7.45 12.25 18.41
N GLN A 97 -8.28 13.20 17.97
CA GLN A 97 -8.12 14.64 18.23
C GLN A 97 -8.39 15.00 19.69
N HIS A 98 -9.17 14.18 20.40
CA HIS A 98 -9.48 14.39 21.81
C HIS A 98 -8.90 13.28 22.68
N SER A 99 -8.39 13.65 23.87
CA SER A 99 -7.68 12.71 24.76
C SER A 99 -8.51 11.50 25.21
N HIS A 100 -9.84 11.63 25.27
CA HIS A 100 -10.72 10.53 25.67
C HIS A 100 -10.87 9.46 24.56
N GLU A 101 -10.56 9.79 23.31
CA GLU A 101 -10.65 8.84 22.18
C GLU A 101 -9.52 7.81 22.21
N ILE A 102 -8.43 8.08 22.96
CA ILE A 102 -7.30 7.16 23.13
C ILE A 102 -7.73 5.84 23.74
N ALA A 103 -8.81 5.82 24.54
CA ALA A 103 -9.38 4.58 25.04
C ALA A 103 -9.76 3.59 23.92
N LYS A 104 -10.11 4.07 22.71
CA LYS A 104 -10.33 3.19 21.54
C LYS A 104 -9.03 2.48 21.08
N LEU A 105 -7.88 3.12 21.31
CA LEU A 105 -6.57 2.60 20.92
C LEU A 105 -6.02 1.59 21.94
N ILE A 106 -6.11 1.91 23.24
CA ILE A 106 -5.51 1.13 24.33
C ILE A 106 -6.50 0.38 25.21
N GLY A 107 -7.80 0.59 25.04
CA GLY A 107 -8.86 0.11 25.94
C GLY A 107 -9.04 1.02 27.16
N SER A 108 -10.25 1.05 27.71
CA SER A 108 -10.50 1.78 28.96
C SER A 108 -9.95 0.99 30.17
N PRO A 109 -9.49 1.65 31.25
CA PRO A 109 -9.06 0.93 32.45
C PRO A 109 -10.21 0.22 33.20
N PRO A 110 -9.93 -0.83 33.99
CA PRO A 110 -10.92 -1.44 34.86
C PRO A 110 -11.57 -0.42 35.79
N GLY A 111 -12.90 -0.44 35.88
CA GLY A 111 -13.68 0.48 36.72
C GLY A 111 -14.16 1.77 36.01
N TYR A 112 -13.76 1.99 34.76
CA TYR A 112 -14.32 3.06 33.93
C TYR A 112 -15.52 2.56 33.10
N LEU A 113 -16.48 3.46 32.84
CA LEU A 113 -17.59 3.20 31.91
C LEU A 113 -17.05 2.78 30.55
N GLY A 114 -17.59 1.69 29.99
CA GLY A 114 -17.18 1.16 28.69
C GLY A 114 -15.94 0.24 28.70
N HIS A 115 -15.37 -0.12 29.86
CA HIS A 115 -14.22 -1.05 29.95
C HIS A 115 -14.44 -2.39 29.23
N ARG A 116 -15.65 -2.95 29.29
CA ARG A 116 -15.98 -4.22 28.60
C ARG A 116 -16.34 -4.05 27.13
N GLU A 117 -16.63 -2.83 26.70
CA GLU A 117 -17.16 -2.53 25.35
C GLU A 117 -16.10 -1.88 24.45
N THR A 118 -15.08 -1.25 25.04
CA THR A 118 -14.01 -0.55 24.32
C THR A 118 -12.84 -1.51 24.11
N HIS A 119 -12.85 -2.20 22.97
CA HIS A 119 -11.76 -3.10 22.60
C HIS A 119 -10.53 -2.31 22.10
N PRO A 120 -9.33 -2.57 22.65
CA PRO A 120 -8.11 -1.94 22.17
C PRO A 120 -7.83 -2.31 20.71
N LEU A 121 -7.43 -1.32 19.91
CA LEU A 121 -7.05 -1.52 18.52
C LEU A 121 -5.64 -2.13 18.38
N ILE A 122 -4.67 -1.63 19.14
CA ILE A 122 -3.27 -2.07 19.05
C ILE A 122 -3.06 -3.20 20.05
N THR A 123 -3.37 -4.42 19.64
CA THR A 123 -3.15 -5.64 20.43
C THR A 123 -2.07 -6.53 19.81
N GLN A 124 -1.54 -7.47 20.60
CA GLN A 124 -0.60 -8.46 20.10
C GLN A 124 -1.25 -9.31 19.00
N GLU A 125 -2.53 -9.64 19.17
CA GLU A 125 -3.30 -10.42 18.20
C GLU A 125 -3.49 -9.66 16.88
N ALA A 126 -3.79 -8.35 16.95
CA ALA A 126 -3.93 -7.52 15.76
C ALA A 126 -2.62 -7.40 14.98
N LEU A 127 -1.49 -7.20 15.68
CA LEU A 127 -0.16 -7.15 15.04
C LEU A 127 0.22 -8.50 14.43
N ALA A 128 -0.08 -9.60 15.11
CA ALA A 128 0.23 -10.95 14.64
C ALA A 128 -0.60 -11.35 13.41
N ALA A 129 -1.83 -10.83 13.30
CA ALA A 129 -2.68 -11.06 12.13
C ALA A 129 -2.14 -10.42 10.84
N CYS A 130 -1.25 -9.43 10.95
CA CYS A 130 -0.67 -8.74 9.79
C CYS A 130 0.59 -9.42 9.23
N HIS A 131 1.18 -10.41 9.92
CA HIS A 131 2.44 -11.00 9.49
C HIS A 131 2.30 -12.47 9.07
N THR A 132 3.29 -13.03 8.38
CA THR A 132 3.27 -14.44 7.95
C THR A 132 4.14 -15.31 8.85
N ASP A 133 3.91 -16.64 8.83
CA ASP A 133 4.75 -17.58 9.59
C ASP A 133 6.24 -17.54 9.18
N LYS A 134 6.51 -17.15 7.93
CA LYS A 134 7.87 -17.03 7.39
C LYS A 134 8.54 -15.72 7.76
N LEU A 135 7.77 -14.64 7.88
CA LEU A 135 8.26 -13.30 8.15
C LEU A 135 7.43 -12.67 9.27
N LYS A 136 7.91 -12.81 10.50
CA LYS A 136 7.30 -12.23 11.72
C LYS A 136 7.66 -10.75 11.85
N LEU A 137 7.23 -9.94 10.88
CA LEU A 137 7.39 -8.49 10.85
C LEU A 137 6.00 -7.87 10.71
N SER A 138 5.65 -6.93 11.59
CA SER A 138 4.35 -6.25 11.54
C SER A 138 4.52 -4.80 11.11
N PHE A 139 3.55 -4.27 10.36
CA PHE A 139 3.50 -2.84 10.00
C PHE A 139 2.41 -2.14 10.80
N LEU A 140 2.77 -1.05 11.46
CA LEU A 140 1.86 -0.17 12.17
C LEU A 140 1.95 1.22 11.58
N LEU A 141 0.85 1.73 11.02
CA LEU A 141 0.77 3.00 10.33
C LEU A 141 -0.13 3.98 11.09
N PHE A 142 0.44 5.12 11.47
CA PHE A 142 -0.29 6.28 11.97
C PHE A 142 -0.43 7.31 10.85
N ASP A 143 -1.65 7.47 10.33
CA ASP A 143 -1.95 8.38 9.22
C ASP A 143 -2.37 9.77 9.74
N GLU A 144 -1.92 10.83 9.07
CA GLU A 144 -2.21 12.24 9.43
C GLU A 144 -1.87 12.60 10.89
N ILE A 145 -0.68 12.19 11.31
CA ILE A 145 -0.28 12.24 12.71
C ILE A 145 -0.36 13.66 13.31
N GLU A 146 -0.18 14.73 12.52
CA GLU A 146 -0.29 16.12 12.97
C GLU A 146 -1.65 16.52 13.58
N LYS A 147 -2.69 15.71 13.34
CA LYS A 147 -4.05 15.90 13.88
C LYS A 147 -4.24 15.29 15.26
N ALA A 148 -3.32 14.44 15.70
CA ALA A 148 -3.43 13.74 16.98
C ALA A 148 -3.39 14.69 18.20
N SER A 149 -4.03 14.26 19.28
CA SER A 149 -3.95 14.88 20.61
C SER A 149 -2.61 14.63 21.32
N ASP A 150 -2.28 15.50 22.27
CA ASP A 150 -1.10 15.40 23.16
C ASP A 150 -0.97 14.07 23.90
N ALA A 151 -2.10 13.47 24.27
CA ALA A 151 -2.07 12.19 24.95
C ALA A 151 -1.69 11.04 23.99
N LEU A 152 -2.04 11.11 22.69
CA LEU A 152 -1.56 10.14 21.70
C LEU A 152 -0.05 10.33 21.46
N TRP A 153 0.43 11.58 21.47
CA TRP A 153 1.85 11.90 21.36
C TRP A 153 2.69 11.27 22.46
N GLN A 154 2.24 11.39 23.71
CA GLN A 154 2.92 10.79 24.87
C GLN A 154 2.97 9.26 24.78
N LEU A 155 1.89 8.64 24.32
CA LEU A 155 1.82 7.20 24.09
C LEU A 155 2.83 6.77 23.01
N LEU A 156 2.89 7.51 21.90
CA LEU A 156 3.82 7.23 20.80
C LEU A 156 5.28 7.34 21.24
N LEU A 157 5.65 8.34 22.05
CA LEU A 157 7.01 8.45 22.59
C LEU A 157 7.45 7.17 23.31
N GLY A 158 6.59 6.61 24.15
CA GLY A 158 6.85 5.35 24.84
C GLY A 158 7.02 4.16 23.88
N MET A 159 6.16 4.07 22.86
CA MET A 159 6.22 3.01 21.85
C MET A 159 7.47 3.08 20.98
N LEU A 160 7.81 4.28 20.46
CA LEU A 160 8.95 4.50 19.59
C LEU A 160 10.29 4.26 20.32
N ASP A 161 10.33 4.51 21.63
CA ASP A 161 11.50 4.28 22.48
C ASP A 161 11.65 2.81 22.91
N LYS A 162 10.62 2.24 23.55
CA LYS A 162 10.73 0.97 24.28
C LYS A 162 10.15 -0.23 23.55
N ALA A 163 9.57 -0.02 22.37
CA ALA A 163 8.83 -1.04 21.62
C ALA A 163 7.74 -1.72 22.47
N THR A 164 7.17 -1.01 23.44
CA THR A 164 6.14 -1.56 24.33
C THR A 164 4.99 -0.60 24.45
N LEU A 165 3.77 -1.13 24.39
CA LEU A 165 2.55 -0.41 24.72
C LEU A 165 1.86 -1.09 25.89
N THR A 166 1.40 -0.32 26.88
CA THR A 166 0.60 -0.83 27.99
C THR A 166 -0.86 -0.50 27.74
N LEU A 167 -1.71 -1.52 27.70
CA LEU A 167 -3.15 -1.40 27.50
C LEU A 167 -3.86 -0.98 28.80
N GLY A 168 -5.10 -0.50 28.69
CA GLY A 168 -5.91 -0.09 29.83
C GLY A 168 -6.14 -1.22 30.84
N ASP A 169 -6.15 -2.47 30.38
CA ASP A 169 -6.25 -3.68 31.22
C ASP A 169 -4.89 -4.15 31.81
N ASN A 170 -3.84 -3.33 31.69
CA ASN A 170 -2.45 -3.59 32.10
C ASN A 170 -1.73 -4.69 31.31
N ARG A 171 -2.32 -5.26 30.25
CA ARG A 171 -1.55 -6.13 29.34
C ARG A 171 -0.52 -5.30 28.58
N ARG A 172 0.59 -5.95 28.23
CA ARG A 172 1.66 -5.36 27.42
C ARG A 172 1.62 -5.91 26.01
N VAL A 173 1.83 -5.02 25.05
CA VAL A 173 1.98 -5.34 23.63
C VAL A 173 3.43 -5.10 23.25
N ASP A 174 4.04 -6.08 22.61
CA ASP A 174 5.42 -6.03 22.14
C ASP A 174 5.46 -5.58 20.67
N LEU A 175 6.21 -4.51 20.40
CA LEU A 175 6.41 -3.88 19.11
C LEU A 175 7.85 -4.05 18.61
N SER A 176 8.65 -4.89 19.26
CA SER A 176 10.06 -5.13 18.88
C SER A 176 10.23 -5.74 17.49
N GLN A 177 9.18 -6.37 16.96
CA GLN A 177 9.10 -6.90 15.60
C GLN A 177 8.18 -6.06 14.70
N THR A 178 8.02 -4.77 15.01
CA THR A 178 7.14 -3.86 14.29
C THR A 178 7.92 -2.74 13.64
N VAL A 179 7.58 -2.42 12.39
CA VAL A 179 7.94 -1.15 11.76
C VAL A 179 6.82 -0.15 11.98
N ILE A 180 7.15 0.99 12.55
CA ILE A 180 6.21 2.06 12.84
C ILE A 180 6.37 3.16 11.78
N PHE A 181 5.30 3.37 11.02
CA PHE A 181 5.17 4.42 10.02
C PHE A 181 4.30 5.54 10.56
N LEU A 182 4.74 6.77 10.38
CA LEU A 182 3.97 7.97 10.65
C LEU A 182 3.89 8.75 9.35
N THR A 183 2.70 9.19 8.94
CA THR A 183 2.55 10.08 7.78
C THR A 183 2.06 11.43 8.25
N SER A 184 2.50 12.48 7.56
CA SER A 184 2.04 13.82 7.82
C SER A 184 1.96 14.65 6.55
N ASN A 185 0.95 15.52 6.47
CA ASN A 185 0.81 16.49 5.39
C ASN A 185 1.47 17.85 5.72
N LEU A 186 2.23 17.94 6.82
CA LEU A 186 2.95 19.16 7.21
C LEU A 186 3.91 19.62 6.12
N GLY A 187 3.92 20.93 5.88
CA GLY A 187 4.71 21.54 4.80
C GLY A 187 4.19 21.25 3.40
N GLY A 188 3.15 20.43 3.21
CA GLY A 188 2.65 20.04 1.89
C GLY A 188 2.26 21.21 0.99
N GLY A 189 1.60 22.24 1.53
CA GLY A 189 1.27 23.47 0.79
C GLY A 189 2.51 24.22 0.30
N GLU A 190 3.43 24.53 1.22
CA GLU A 190 4.70 25.23 0.92
C GLU A 190 5.56 24.45 -0.10
N ILE A 191 5.62 23.13 0.03
CA ILE A 191 6.32 22.24 -0.92
C ILE A 191 5.69 22.31 -2.31
N THR A 192 4.36 22.33 -2.38
CA THR A 192 3.62 22.40 -3.65
C THR A 192 3.88 23.73 -4.35
N GLU A 193 3.85 24.85 -3.61
CA GLU A 193 4.17 26.19 -4.13
C GLU A 193 5.63 26.31 -4.59
N LEU A 194 6.58 25.75 -3.84
CA LEU A 194 8.00 25.76 -4.20
C LEU A 194 8.28 25.00 -5.50
N MET A 195 7.62 23.87 -5.71
CA MET A 195 7.79 23.08 -6.93
C MET A 195 7.12 23.69 -8.16
N GLN A 196 6.08 24.50 -7.97
CA GLN A 196 5.34 25.16 -9.06
C GLN A 196 5.96 26.49 -9.49
N GLY A 197 6.95 27.02 -8.76
CA GLY A 197 7.50 28.34 -9.01
C GLY A 197 6.50 29.42 -8.62
N GLY A 198 6.43 29.74 -7.32
CA GLY A 198 5.46 30.68 -6.76
C GLY A 198 5.31 32.00 -7.53
N MET A 199 4.12 32.61 -7.45
CA MET A 199 3.80 33.92 -8.01
C MET A 199 4.87 34.95 -7.60
N GLY A 200 5.80 35.28 -8.51
CA GLY A 200 6.77 36.36 -8.32
C GLY A 200 8.21 36.08 -8.75
N PHE A 201 8.61 34.82 -9.00
CA PHE A 201 9.94 34.52 -9.53
C PHE A 201 9.83 33.56 -10.72
N ILE A 202 9.90 34.10 -11.93
CA ILE A 202 10.10 33.32 -13.16
C ILE A 202 11.49 32.68 -13.05
N GLN A 203 11.55 31.41 -12.64
CA GLN A 203 12.73 30.60 -12.93
C GLN A 203 12.73 30.30 -14.42
N PRO A 204 13.80 30.63 -15.17
CA PRO A 204 13.90 30.20 -16.55
C PRO A 204 13.87 28.67 -16.60
N ALA A 205 13.12 28.11 -17.55
CA ALA A 205 12.87 26.68 -17.72
C ALA A 205 14.15 25.82 -17.88
N ASP A 206 15.30 26.45 -18.07
CA ASP A 206 16.58 25.82 -18.42
C ASP A 206 17.65 25.81 -17.31
N LYS A 207 17.32 26.15 -16.06
CA LYS A 207 18.25 25.91 -14.94
C LYS A 207 17.99 24.54 -14.31
N PRO A 208 19.02 23.68 -14.17
CA PRO A 208 18.86 22.43 -13.43
C PRO A 208 18.36 22.75 -12.02
N ALA A 209 17.43 21.94 -11.52
CA ALA A 209 16.85 21.99 -10.17
C ALA A 209 17.88 21.72 -9.04
N ALA A 210 19.13 22.16 -9.19
CA ALA A 210 20.17 22.05 -8.20
C ALA A 210 19.79 22.89 -6.97
N GLY A 211 19.28 22.21 -5.94
CA GLY A 211 18.88 22.79 -4.66
C GLY A 211 17.38 22.94 -4.46
N LEU A 212 16.51 22.62 -5.43
CA LEU A 212 15.06 22.61 -5.20
C LEU A 212 14.69 21.49 -4.22
N ASP A 213 15.19 20.27 -4.44
CA ASP A 213 14.96 19.13 -3.56
C ASP A 213 15.49 19.42 -2.15
N GLN A 214 16.64 20.09 -2.03
CA GLN A 214 17.20 20.50 -0.74
C GLN A 214 16.31 21.54 -0.02
N LYS A 215 15.72 22.48 -0.77
CA LYS A 215 14.75 23.43 -0.22
C LYS A 215 13.48 22.72 0.22
N VAL A 216 12.93 21.81 -0.58
CA VAL A 216 11.75 20.99 -0.23
C VAL A 216 12.02 20.19 1.05
N GLN A 217 13.17 19.52 1.14
CA GLN A 217 13.58 18.77 2.33
C GLN A 217 13.62 19.68 3.56
N ARG A 218 14.28 20.83 3.43
CA ARG A 218 14.44 21.80 4.52
C ARG A 218 13.08 22.33 4.98
N THR A 219 12.22 22.75 4.07
CA THR A 219 10.87 23.25 4.34
C THR A 219 10.04 22.21 5.08
N ALA A 220 10.01 20.96 4.59
CA ALA A 220 9.28 19.88 5.22
C ALA A 220 9.76 19.61 6.66
N VAL A 221 11.09 19.51 6.85
CA VAL A 221 11.69 19.22 8.15
C VAL A 221 11.51 20.40 9.13
N GLU A 222 11.61 21.64 8.67
CA GLU A 222 11.33 22.82 9.49
C GLU A 222 9.86 22.87 9.93
N ALA A 223 8.91 22.57 9.04
CA ALA A 223 7.50 22.46 9.38
C ALA A 223 7.25 21.37 10.44
N ALA A 224 7.87 20.19 10.26
CA ALA A 224 7.80 19.11 11.24
C ALA A 224 8.39 19.52 12.60
N ARG A 225 9.55 20.18 12.63
CA ARG A 225 10.19 20.66 13.88
C ARG A 225 9.41 21.75 14.61
N ARG A 226 8.54 22.49 13.91
CA ARG A 226 7.63 23.46 14.56
C ARG A 226 6.45 22.77 15.25
N LYS A 227 6.00 21.63 14.71
CA LYS A 227 4.83 20.89 15.22
C LYS A 227 5.21 19.82 16.24
N PHE A 228 6.33 19.12 16.03
CA PHE A 228 6.77 18.00 16.85
C PHE A 228 7.90 18.40 17.79
N SER A 229 7.88 17.87 19.02
CA SER A 229 8.93 18.13 20.00
C SER A 229 10.28 17.57 19.53
N PRO A 230 11.41 18.17 19.94
CA PRO A 230 12.73 17.60 19.67
C PRO A 230 12.88 16.17 20.19
N GLU A 231 12.26 15.86 21.33
CA GLU A 231 12.24 14.51 21.90
C GLU A 231 11.62 13.51 20.92
N PHE A 232 10.45 13.82 20.35
CA PHE A 232 9.79 12.97 19.36
C PHE A 232 10.65 12.80 18.11
N MET A 233 11.17 13.90 17.57
CA MET A 233 12.00 13.86 16.37
C MET A 233 13.25 12.98 16.55
N ASN A 234 13.84 12.96 17.75
CA ASN A 234 15.01 12.14 18.07
C ASN A 234 14.68 10.64 18.25
N ARG A 235 13.40 10.25 18.31
CA ARG A 235 12.97 8.83 18.34
C ARG A 235 12.74 8.24 16.96
N LEU A 236 12.72 9.08 15.93
CA LEU A 236 12.58 8.65 14.54
C LEU A 236 13.95 8.24 14.00
N ASP A 237 14.00 7.05 13.40
CA ASP A 237 15.24 6.58 12.77
C ASP A 237 15.42 7.24 11.39
N LYS A 238 14.31 7.56 10.71
CA LYS A 238 14.32 8.25 9.42
C LYS A 238 13.15 9.21 9.26
N VAL A 239 13.44 10.41 8.75
CA VAL A 239 12.44 11.33 8.23
C VAL A 239 12.62 11.38 6.71
N VAL A 240 11.58 11.01 5.97
CA VAL A 240 11.57 10.94 4.50
C VAL A 240 10.61 11.98 3.96
N VAL A 241 11.04 12.75 2.96
CA VAL A 241 10.22 13.79 2.34
C VAL A 241 9.75 13.32 0.97
N PHE A 242 8.44 13.24 0.83
CA PHE A 242 7.75 12.88 -0.40
C PHE A 242 7.51 14.12 -1.23
N HIS A 243 7.80 13.99 -2.52
CA HIS A 243 7.67 15.07 -3.48
C HIS A 243 6.31 14.98 -4.20
N PRO A 244 5.68 16.11 -4.55
CA PRO A 244 4.60 16.14 -5.53
C PRO A 244 4.96 15.34 -6.79
N LEU A 245 4.01 14.58 -7.31
CA LEU A 245 4.19 13.80 -8.52
C LEU A 245 4.18 14.72 -9.76
N ARG A 246 5.19 14.59 -10.61
CA ARG A 246 5.25 15.28 -11.91
C ARG A 246 4.30 14.64 -12.91
N ARG A 247 4.03 15.32 -14.03
CA ARG A 247 3.10 14.84 -15.06
C ARG A 247 3.49 13.45 -15.60
N GLU A 248 4.79 13.22 -15.82
CA GLU A 248 5.32 11.95 -16.33
C GLU A 248 5.18 10.83 -15.27
N GLN A 249 5.32 11.19 -14.00
CA GLN A 249 5.11 10.25 -12.88
C GLN A 249 3.63 9.91 -12.74
N LEU A 250 2.73 10.88 -12.90
CA LEU A 250 1.28 10.65 -12.89
C LEU A 250 0.86 9.71 -14.03
N GLU A 251 1.48 9.81 -15.21
CA GLU A 251 1.24 8.86 -16.32
C GLU A 251 1.63 7.43 -15.97
N GLN A 252 2.76 7.24 -15.29
CA GLN A 252 3.20 5.94 -14.82
C GLN A 252 2.27 5.39 -13.73
N VAL A 253 1.79 6.24 -12.82
CA VAL A 253 0.78 5.84 -11.83
C VAL A 253 -0.52 5.41 -12.53
N LEU A 254 -0.97 6.15 -13.55
CA LEU A 254 -2.13 5.77 -14.34
C LEU A 254 -1.92 4.41 -15.02
N GLU A 255 -0.74 4.15 -15.59
CA GLU A 255 -0.41 2.86 -16.19
C GLU A 255 -0.55 1.71 -15.18
N ILE A 256 0.00 1.89 -13.97
CA ILE A 256 -0.07 0.88 -12.91
C ILE A 256 -1.52 0.60 -12.52
N GLU A 257 -2.35 1.64 -12.39
CA GLU A 257 -3.76 1.51 -12.02
C GLU A 257 -4.59 0.86 -13.13
N LEU A 258 -4.37 1.23 -14.41
CA LEU A 258 -4.99 0.56 -15.55
C LEU A 258 -4.56 -0.91 -15.66
N GLY A 259 -3.29 -1.22 -15.37
CA GLY A 259 -2.79 -2.58 -15.29
C GLY A 259 -3.51 -3.41 -14.22
N GLN A 260 -3.80 -2.83 -13.04
CA GLN A 260 -4.61 -3.49 -12.01
C GLN A 260 -6.03 -3.77 -12.50
N VAL A 261 -6.65 -2.83 -13.23
CA VAL A 261 -7.96 -3.06 -13.86
C VAL A 261 -7.89 -4.20 -14.88
N GLN A 262 -6.85 -4.23 -15.71
CA GLN A 262 -6.65 -5.31 -16.68
C GLN A 262 -6.51 -6.67 -15.99
N GLN A 263 -5.79 -6.76 -14.87
CA GLN A 263 -5.70 -8.02 -14.11
C GLN A 263 -7.08 -8.46 -13.57
N ARG A 264 -7.87 -7.54 -13.01
CA ARG A 264 -9.26 -7.85 -12.57
C ARG A 264 -10.13 -8.39 -13.71
N VAL A 265 -9.98 -7.85 -14.92
CA VAL A 265 -10.70 -8.33 -16.11
C VAL A 265 -10.27 -9.76 -16.47
N LEU A 266 -8.97 -10.07 -16.40
CA LEU A 266 -8.43 -11.40 -16.72
C LEU A 266 -8.82 -12.45 -15.66
N GLU A 267 -8.99 -12.06 -14.41
CA GLU A 267 -9.44 -12.94 -13.31
C GLU A 267 -10.95 -13.24 -13.37
N THR A 268 -11.71 -12.50 -14.16
CA THR A 268 -13.16 -12.67 -14.26
C THR A 268 -13.54 -13.92 -15.05
N ALA A 269 -14.45 -14.74 -14.52
CA ALA A 269 -14.92 -15.96 -15.17
C ALA A 269 -15.90 -15.73 -16.34
N LYS A 270 -16.46 -14.52 -16.49
CA LYS A 270 -17.55 -14.19 -17.41
C LYS A 270 -17.13 -13.74 -18.81
N GLY A 271 -15.84 -13.57 -19.06
CA GLY A 271 -15.33 -13.11 -20.36
C GLY A 271 -14.04 -12.32 -20.19
N GLN A 272 -12.91 -12.95 -20.52
CA GLN A 272 -11.60 -12.33 -20.40
C GLN A 272 -11.28 -11.60 -21.70
N PHE A 273 -10.97 -10.31 -21.62
CA PHE A 273 -10.59 -9.51 -22.76
C PHE A 273 -9.44 -8.57 -22.39
N LEU A 274 -8.81 -8.00 -23.39
CA LEU A 274 -7.77 -6.99 -23.22
C LEU A 274 -8.34 -5.61 -23.54
N PHE A 275 -7.80 -4.59 -22.90
CA PHE A 275 -8.08 -3.22 -23.30
C PHE A 275 -6.80 -2.38 -23.37
N ARG A 276 -6.82 -1.36 -24.21
CA ARG A 276 -5.81 -0.31 -24.27
C ARG A 276 -6.47 1.05 -24.20
N VAL A 277 -5.81 2.01 -23.57
CA VAL A 277 -6.25 3.40 -23.51
C VAL A 277 -5.31 4.23 -24.38
N THR A 278 -5.86 5.00 -25.31
CA THR A 278 -5.08 5.90 -26.17
C THR A 278 -4.44 7.03 -25.36
N LEU A 279 -3.47 7.75 -25.94
CA LEU A 279 -2.88 8.92 -25.30
C LEU A 279 -3.95 9.97 -24.92
N GLN A 280 -4.92 10.22 -25.80
CA GLN A 280 -5.99 11.19 -25.52
C GLN A 280 -6.91 10.71 -24.38
N GLY A 281 -7.24 9.42 -24.35
CA GLY A 281 -7.99 8.82 -23.24
C GLY A 281 -7.24 8.92 -21.91
N ARG A 282 -5.92 8.70 -21.91
CA ARG A 282 -5.07 8.84 -20.73
C ARG A 282 -5.00 10.28 -20.24
N ASP A 283 -4.84 11.23 -21.16
CA ASP A 283 -4.83 12.66 -20.83
C ASP A 283 -6.14 13.09 -20.18
N TYR A 284 -7.28 12.63 -20.71
CA TYR A 284 -8.59 12.86 -20.10
C TYR A 284 -8.68 12.27 -18.68
N LEU A 285 -8.27 11.01 -18.50
CA LEU A 285 -8.29 10.37 -17.17
C LEU A 285 -7.41 11.11 -16.15
N LEU A 286 -6.27 11.65 -16.57
CA LEU A 286 -5.41 12.46 -15.71
C LEU A 286 -6.04 13.81 -15.39
N GLN A 287 -6.70 14.46 -16.35
CA GLN A 287 -7.42 15.72 -16.12
C GLN A 287 -8.56 15.55 -15.10
N GLU A 288 -9.33 14.47 -15.20
CA GLU A 288 -10.43 14.18 -14.25
C GLU A 288 -9.94 13.62 -12.91
N GLY A 289 -8.85 12.86 -12.94
CA GLY A 289 -8.37 12.07 -11.81
C GLY A 289 -7.28 12.73 -10.97
N THR A 290 -6.72 13.86 -11.41
CA THR A 290 -5.64 14.55 -10.71
C THR A 290 -5.97 16.01 -10.49
N ASP A 291 -5.63 16.52 -9.31
CA ASP A 291 -5.68 17.95 -9.00
C ASP A 291 -4.37 18.34 -8.32
N GLN A 292 -3.97 19.58 -8.50
CA GLN A 292 -2.80 20.23 -7.94
C GLN A 292 -2.72 20.08 -6.42
N ARG A 293 -3.86 20.06 -5.71
CA ARG A 293 -3.89 19.96 -4.24
C ARG A 293 -3.91 18.53 -3.71
N TYR A 294 -4.44 17.59 -4.48
CA TYR A 294 -4.73 16.22 -4.01
C TYR A 294 -3.93 15.13 -4.73
N GLY A 295 -3.09 15.51 -5.70
CA GLY A 295 -2.25 14.59 -6.45
C GLY A 295 -3.06 13.49 -7.13
N ALA A 296 -2.60 12.25 -7.05
CA ALA A 296 -3.26 11.08 -7.64
C ALA A 296 -4.45 10.53 -6.81
N ARG A 297 -4.88 11.21 -5.73
CA ARG A 297 -5.91 10.70 -4.80
C ARG A 297 -7.23 10.37 -5.50
N HIS A 298 -7.61 11.13 -6.52
CA HIS A 298 -8.87 10.95 -7.24
C HIS A 298 -8.75 10.01 -8.45
N LEU A 299 -7.53 9.60 -8.81
CA LEU A 299 -7.27 8.88 -10.07
C LEU A 299 -7.98 7.53 -10.10
N LYS A 300 -7.94 6.78 -8.99
CA LYS A 300 -8.68 5.52 -8.86
C LYS A 300 -10.18 5.70 -9.08
N ARG A 301 -10.77 6.80 -8.58
CA ARG A 301 -12.20 7.08 -8.77
C ARG A 301 -12.53 7.45 -10.21
N ALA A 302 -11.66 8.22 -10.86
CA ALA A 302 -11.82 8.55 -12.28
C ALA A 302 -11.75 7.29 -13.15
N ILE A 303 -10.77 6.42 -12.92
CA ILE A 303 -10.65 5.13 -13.62
C ILE A 303 -11.89 4.26 -13.36
N GLU A 304 -12.34 4.15 -12.11
CA GLU A 304 -13.52 3.36 -11.79
C GLU A 304 -14.77 3.87 -12.53
N ARG A 305 -15.00 5.19 -12.51
CA ARG A 305 -16.14 5.84 -13.16
C ARG A 305 -16.11 5.75 -14.68
N HIS A 306 -14.96 6.06 -15.28
CA HIS A 306 -14.85 6.27 -16.73
C HIS A 306 -14.35 5.05 -17.49
N VAL A 307 -13.76 4.06 -16.82
CA VAL A 307 -13.26 2.83 -17.44
C VAL A 307 -13.99 1.61 -16.89
N VAL A 308 -13.98 1.40 -15.57
CA VAL A 308 -14.48 0.14 -14.99
C VAL A 308 -15.98 -0.01 -15.15
N TYR A 309 -16.79 1.00 -14.81
CA TYR A 309 -18.25 0.91 -14.99
C TYR A 309 -18.67 0.72 -16.45
N PRO A 310 -18.13 1.46 -17.43
CA PRO A 310 -18.43 1.20 -18.84
C PRO A 310 -18.02 -0.21 -19.29
N LEU A 311 -16.82 -0.69 -18.94
CA LEU A 311 -16.38 -2.04 -19.30
C LEU A 311 -17.28 -3.12 -18.67
N ALA A 312 -17.69 -2.94 -17.42
CA ALA A 312 -18.62 -3.84 -16.75
C ALA A 312 -19.98 -3.88 -17.46
N ASN A 313 -20.50 -2.73 -17.90
CA ASN A 313 -21.75 -2.66 -18.65
C ASN A 313 -21.64 -3.34 -20.03
N LEU A 314 -20.53 -3.13 -20.74
CA LEU A 314 -20.26 -3.76 -22.03
C LEU A 314 -20.19 -5.29 -21.90
N LEU A 315 -19.53 -5.79 -20.85
CA LEU A 315 -19.48 -7.23 -20.55
C LEU A 315 -20.86 -7.77 -20.15
N ALA A 316 -21.60 -7.05 -19.29
CA ALA A 316 -22.92 -7.47 -18.81
C ALA A 316 -23.99 -7.48 -19.90
N THR A 317 -23.82 -6.66 -20.94
CA THR A 317 -24.71 -6.60 -22.12
C THR A 317 -24.21 -7.45 -23.29
N GLU A 318 -23.20 -8.30 -23.07
CA GLU A 318 -22.64 -9.22 -24.07
C GLU A 318 -22.13 -8.49 -25.33
N GLN A 319 -21.70 -7.23 -25.21
CA GLN A 319 -21.08 -6.50 -26.32
C GLN A 319 -19.59 -6.85 -26.49
N VAL A 320 -18.96 -7.33 -25.41
CA VAL A 320 -17.55 -7.72 -25.36
C VAL A 320 -17.45 -9.18 -24.95
N HIS A 321 -16.64 -9.94 -25.66
CA HIS A 321 -16.49 -11.38 -25.51
C HIS A 321 -15.05 -11.78 -25.16
N LEU A 322 -14.88 -13.07 -24.86
CA LEU A 322 -13.57 -13.67 -24.63
C LEU A 322 -12.64 -13.42 -25.82
N GLY A 323 -11.44 -12.91 -25.55
CA GLY A 323 -10.42 -12.66 -26.57
C GLY A 323 -10.55 -11.33 -27.32
N ASP A 324 -11.51 -10.48 -26.98
CA ASP A 324 -11.63 -9.16 -27.59
C ASP A 324 -10.49 -8.22 -27.16
N LEU A 325 -10.14 -7.27 -28.04
CA LEU A 325 -9.33 -6.11 -27.71
C LEU A 325 -10.16 -4.84 -27.82
N ILE A 326 -10.32 -4.15 -26.70
CA ILE A 326 -11.07 -2.91 -26.59
C ILE A 326 -10.12 -1.71 -26.57
N CYS A 327 -10.33 -0.79 -27.49
CA CYS A 327 -9.65 0.50 -27.51
C CYS A 327 -10.54 1.55 -26.85
N ILE A 328 -9.97 2.23 -25.86
CA ILE A 328 -10.62 3.28 -25.10
C ILE A 328 -9.98 4.61 -25.52
N ASP A 329 -10.77 5.47 -26.16
CA ASP A 329 -10.30 6.75 -26.68
C ASP A 329 -11.16 7.91 -26.15
N TRP A 330 -10.64 9.14 -26.21
CA TRP A 330 -11.39 10.34 -25.87
C TRP A 330 -11.98 10.97 -27.13
N SER A 331 -13.31 11.03 -27.23
CA SER A 331 -13.99 11.74 -28.31
C SER A 331 -14.31 13.18 -27.90
N LYS A 332 -13.66 14.15 -28.55
CA LYS A 332 -13.97 15.58 -28.36
C LYS A 332 -15.39 15.94 -28.79
N GLU A 333 -15.95 15.25 -29.77
CA GLU A 333 -17.31 15.52 -30.28
C GLU A 333 -18.39 15.06 -29.30
N GLN A 334 -18.16 13.95 -28.61
CA GLN A 334 -19.12 13.36 -27.68
C GLN A 334 -18.84 13.72 -26.22
N GLU A 335 -17.76 14.47 -25.96
CA GLU A 335 -17.25 14.83 -24.63
C GLU A 335 -17.22 13.64 -23.66
N ARG A 336 -16.82 12.46 -24.16
CA ARG A 336 -16.78 11.22 -23.37
C ARG A 336 -15.74 10.25 -23.90
N LEU A 337 -15.35 9.30 -23.05
CA LEU A 337 -14.60 8.13 -23.50
C LEU A 337 -15.48 7.24 -24.39
N THR A 338 -14.94 6.83 -25.53
CA THR A 338 -15.52 5.89 -26.47
C THR A 338 -14.80 4.55 -26.38
N PHE A 339 -15.52 3.48 -26.70
CA PHE A 339 -15.05 2.10 -26.58
C PHE A 339 -15.26 1.42 -27.93
N VAL A 340 -14.17 0.97 -28.55
CA VAL A 340 -14.19 0.37 -29.89
C VAL A 340 -13.50 -0.98 -29.83
N ARG A 341 -14.14 -2.03 -30.37
CA ARG A 341 -13.49 -3.34 -30.55
C ARG A 341 -12.55 -3.27 -31.75
N GLU A 342 -11.26 -3.46 -31.52
CA GLU A 342 -10.23 -3.42 -32.58
C GLU A 342 -9.74 -4.80 -33.01
N GLY A 343 -9.99 -5.84 -32.21
CA GLY A 343 -9.62 -7.21 -32.54
C GLY A 343 -10.55 -8.23 -31.87
N GLU A 344 -10.72 -9.36 -32.54
CA GLU A 344 -11.51 -10.52 -32.10
C GLU A 344 -10.59 -11.74 -31.98
N ASN A 345 -10.88 -12.64 -31.03
CA ASN A 345 -10.19 -13.93 -30.86
C ASN A 345 -8.67 -13.84 -30.64
N LEU A 346 -8.18 -12.87 -29.88
CA LEU A 346 -6.79 -12.87 -29.42
C LEU A 346 -6.54 -14.03 -28.45
N ALA A 347 -5.38 -14.67 -28.59
CA ALA A 347 -4.94 -15.71 -27.66
C ALA A 347 -4.74 -15.09 -26.27
N MET A 348 -5.57 -15.51 -25.31
CA MET A 348 -5.52 -15.01 -23.94
C MET A 348 -4.37 -15.67 -23.17
N PRO A 349 -3.65 -14.92 -22.31
CA PRO A 349 -2.62 -15.51 -21.46
C PRO A 349 -3.22 -16.62 -20.58
N ALA A 350 -2.60 -17.80 -20.59
CA ALA A 350 -3.09 -18.97 -19.89
C ALA A 350 -3.25 -18.71 -18.38
N ARG A 351 -4.40 -19.10 -17.82
CA ARG A 351 -4.68 -19.04 -16.38
C ARG A 351 -3.59 -19.78 -15.61
N LYS A 352 -2.92 -19.13 -14.65
CA LYS A 352 -2.13 -19.86 -13.64
C LYS A 352 -3.12 -20.73 -12.85
N PRO A 353 -2.91 -22.06 -12.77
CA PRO A 353 -3.83 -22.90 -12.01
C PRO A 353 -3.84 -22.45 -10.55
N GLU A 354 -5.05 -22.29 -9.99
CA GLU A 354 -5.22 -22.12 -8.56
C GLU A 354 -4.52 -23.29 -7.84
N PRO A 355 -3.79 -23.06 -6.74
CA PRO A 355 -3.35 -24.16 -5.91
C PRO A 355 -4.62 -24.86 -5.42
N ALA A 356 -4.81 -26.10 -5.88
CA ALA A 356 -5.89 -26.94 -5.42
C ALA A 356 -5.83 -26.96 -3.89
N LEU A 357 -6.91 -26.49 -3.25
CA LEU A 357 -7.15 -26.71 -1.83
C LEU A 357 -7.11 -28.23 -1.62
N VAL A 358 -5.97 -28.73 -1.17
CA VAL A 358 -5.85 -30.10 -0.68
C VAL A 358 -6.74 -30.14 0.55
N ALA A 359 -7.95 -30.68 0.37
CA ALA A 359 -8.82 -31.02 1.48
C ALA A 359 -8.03 -31.93 2.41
N LYS A 360 -7.55 -31.38 3.54
CA LYS A 360 -6.99 -32.18 4.62
C LYS A 360 -8.11 -33.06 5.14
N ALA A 361 -8.09 -34.33 4.77
CA ALA A 361 -8.89 -35.36 5.40
C ALA A 361 -8.53 -35.38 6.90
N VAL A 362 -9.51 -35.08 7.73
CA VAL A 362 -9.45 -35.26 9.18
C VAL A 362 -9.46 -36.77 9.45
N PRO A 363 -8.52 -37.34 10.21
CA PRO A 363 -8.61 -38.75 10.57
C PRO A 363 -9.78 -38.94 11.54
N ALA A 364 -10.76 -39.74 11.13
CA ALA A 364 -11.84 -40.17 12.01
C ALA A 364 -11.27 -41.04 13.13
N ARG A 365 -11.45 -40.60 14.38
CA ARG A 365 -11.33 -41.46 15.55
C ARG A 365 -12.52 -42.42 15.56
N ASN A 366 -12.20 -43.68 15.82
CA ASN A 366 -13.07 -44.82 16.15
C ASN A 366 -13.45 -45.71 14.96
N GLY A 367 -12.88 -46.92 15.00
CA GLY A 367 -13.13 -47.99 14.05
C GLY A 367 -14.52 -48.59 14.15
N LYS A 368 -15.05 -48.94 12.97
CA LYS A 368 -15.78 -50.16 12.66
C LYS A 368 -15.91 -50.25 11.13
N LEU A 369 -15.65 -51.43 10.58
CA LEU A 369 -15.90 -51.74 9.16
C LEU A 369 -17.42 -51.68 8.89
N ALA A 370 -17.79 -51.08 7.76
CA ALA A 370 -19.07 -51.29 7.11
C ALA A 370 -18.86 -51.23 5.58
N ASP A 371 -19.42 -52.22 4.89
CA ASP A 371 -19.29 -52.47 3.46
C ASP A 371 -19.78 -51.33 2.56
N ALA A 372 -19.10 -51.15 1.43
CA ALA A 372 -19.49 -50.23 0.37
C ALA A 372 -20.61 -50.82 -0.51
N PRO A 373 -21.67 -50.06 -0.85
CA PRO A 373 -22.48 -50.36 -2.02
C PRO A 373 -21.88 -49.66 -3.26
N ASN A 374 -21.70 -50.44 -4.32
CA ASN A 374 -21.36 -49.97 -5.67
C ASN A 374 -22.38 -48.92 -6.16
N ALA A 375 -21.91 -47.74 -6.56
CA ALA A 375 -22.70 -46.76 -7.31
C ALA A 375 -22.24 -46.76 -8.77
N THR A 376 -23.09 -47.29 -9.64
CA THR A 376 -23.08 -47.16 -11.10
C THR A 376 -23.16 -45.69 -11.55
N PRO A 377 -22.55 -45.31 -12.70
CA PRO A 377 -22.64 -43.96 -13.23
C PRO A 377 -24.01 -43.69 -13.88
N SER A 378 -24.61 -42.55 -13.54
CA SER A 378 -25.84 -42.02 -14.15
C SER A 378 -25.56 -41.40 -15.54
N PRO A 379 -26.50 -41.47 -16.51
CA PRO A 379 -26.27 -41.03 -17.89
C PRO A 379 -26.54 -39.52 -18.10
N GLU A 380 -25.90 -38.96 -19.13
CA GLU A 380 -26.01 -37.57 -19.60
C GLU A 380 -27.43 -37.17 -20.00
N PRO A 381 -27.84 -35.89 -19.83
CA PRO A 381 -29.10 -35.38 -20.37
C PRO A 381 -28.94 -34.82 -21.79
N SER A 382 -29.68 -35.39 -22.73
CA SER A 382 -29.92 -34.90 -24.09
C SER A 382 -30.83 -33.65 -24.15
N PRO A 383 -30.78 -32.85 -25.23
CA PRO A 383 -31.24 -31.45 -25.24
C PRO A 383 -32.77 -31.32 -25.41
N ARG A 384 -33.37 -30.35 -24.71
CA ARG A 384 -34.79 -29.99 -24.89
C ARG A 384 -34.95 -28.93 -25.97
N VAL A 385 -35.78 -29.27 -26.96
CA VAL A 385 -36.30 -28.41 -28.03
C VAL A 385 -37.35 -27.45 -27.49
N ALA A 386 -37.37 -26.24 -28.06
CA ALA A 386 -38.27 -25.13 -27.82
C ALA A 386 -39.77 -25.44 -28.00
N ARG A 387 -40.59 -24.74 -27.21
CA ARG A 387 -41.87 -24.15 -27.63
C ARG A 387 -42.09 -22.84 -26.91
#